data_AF-A0A5J4URZ0-F1
#
_entry.id   AF-A0A5J4URZ0-F1
#
_cell.length_a   1.000
_cell.length_b   1.000
_cell.length_c   1.000
_cell.angle_alpha   90.00
_cell.angle_beta   90.00
_cell.angle_gamma   90.00
#
_symmetry.space_group_name_H-M   'P 1'
#
loop_
_entity.id
_entity.type
_entity.pdbx_description
1 polymer ?
#
loop_
_entity_poly.entity_id
_entity_poly.type
_entity_poly.pdbx_seq_one_letter_code
_entity_poly.pdbx_strand_id
1 'polypeptide(L)'
;MTSTTYQDKRESSNQIQKSKFIDSSHVQIKSINICRSNCQFQQLAVQKLVGIVCDAVPGADKFISVNRIALFLELLQQKLNLRIEEIITAMELLQRFISKQQIKDDQVLRVSNVGMLIIVSFVLALKLSRDKIPNNRVFANMFGVPIVNLN
;
A
#
# COMPACT_ATOMS: atom_id res chain seq x y z
N MET A 1 12.46 -75.82 32.74
CA MET A 1 11.16 -76.25 33.32
C MET A 1 10.68 -75.14 34.25
N THR A 2 9.35 -74.93 34.39
CA THR A 2 8.64 -74.18 35.46
C THR A 2 9.17 -72.79 35.84
N SER A 3 8.46 -71.66 35.66
CA SER A 3 7.12 -71.29 36.20
C SER A 3 7.08 -71.29 37.74
N THR A 4 6.55 -70.28 38.46
CA THR A 4 5.81 -69.05 38.04
C THR A 4 6.36 -67.82 38.82
N THR A 5 5.71 -66.68 39.16
CA THR A 5 4.29 -66.29 39.34
C THR A 5 4.10 -64.77 39.08
N TYR A 6 2.82 -64.35 39.01
CA TYR A 6 2.26 -63.00 38.87
C TYR A 6 2.37 -62.16 40.17
N GLN A 7 2.05 -60.85 40.28
CA GLN A 7 0.87 -60.05 39.85
C GLN A 7 1.19 -58.53 39.86
N ASP A 8 0.38 -57.57 39.36
CA ASP A 8 -0.80 -57.49 38.45
C ASP A 8 -1.06 -55.99 38.11
N LYS A 9 -2.00 -55.71 37.20
CA LYS A 9 -2.67 -54.43 36.85
C LYS A 9 -2.00 -53.61 35.72
N ARG A 10 -2.57 -53.59 34.49
CA ARG A 10 -3.90 -53.09 33.99
C ARG A 10 -3.90 -51.56 33.82
N GLU A 11 -4.56 -50.94 32.83
CA GLU A 11 -5.27 -51.39 31.61
C GLU A 11 -5.19 -50.22 30.61
N SER A 12 -4.72 -50.43 29.37
CA SER A 12 -5.51 -50.68 28.15
C SER A 12 -5.98 -49.43 27.39
N SER A 13 -5.64 -49.38 26.08
CA SER A 13 -6.34 -48.71 24.96
C SER A 13 -6.68 -47.20 25.07
N ASN A 14 -6.22 -46.35 24.15
CA ASN A 14 -6.80 -46.32 22.80
C ASN A 14 -5.93 -45.60 21.75
N GLN A 15 -6.19 -45.91 20.48
CA GLN A 15 -5.66 -45.17 19.33
C GLN A 15 -6.44 -43.86 19.14
N ILE A 16 -5.80 -42.70 19.28
CA ILE A 16 -6.32 -41.44 18.73
C ILE A 16 -5.24 -40.77 17.87
N GLN A 17 -5.50 -40.86 16.57
CA GLN A 17 -4.88 -40.19 15.44
C GLN A 17 -4.64 -38.68 15.70
N LYS A 18 -3.42 -38.29 16.07
CA LYS A 18 -3.00 -36.87 16.21
C LYS A 18 -2.81 -36.19 14.85
N SER A 19 -3.87 -36.10 14.06
CA SER A 19 -3.90 -35.33 12.80
C SER A 19 -4.58 -33.98 12.99
N LYS A 20 -3.90 -32.90 12.56
CA LYS A 20 -4.45 -31.55 12.30
C LYS A 20 -5.33 -30.91 13.39
N PHE A 21 -4.74 -30.11 14.28
CA PHE A 21 -5.41 -28.91 14.85
C PHE A 21 -4.41 -27.86 15.35
N ILE A 22 -3.45 -27.46 14.50
CA ILE A 22 -2.56 -26.30 14.73
C ILE A 22 -2.42 -25.49 13.42
N ASP A 23 -3.53 -25.01 12.85
CA ASP A 23 -3.49 -23.79 12.02
C ASP A 23 -4.89 -23.20 11.78
N SER A 24 -5.13 -21.99 12.31
CA SER A 24 -6.26 -21.12 11.95
C SER A 24 -6.15 -19.79 12.71
N SER A 25 -6.27 -19.84 14.05
CA SER A 25 -6.26 -18.66 14.93
C SER A 25 -4.99 -17.80 14.80
N HIS A 26 -3.82 -18.44 14.73
CA HIS A 26 -2.54 -17.73 14.59
C HIS A 26 -2.39 -16.99 13.25
N VAL A 27 -2.92 -17.55 12.16
CA VAL A 27 -2.96 -16.92 10.84
C VAL A 27 -3.95 -15.74 10.86
N GLN A 28 -5.12 -15.97 11.44
CA GLN A 28 -6.20 -14.98 11.52
C GLN A 28 -5.77 -13.74 12.32
N ILE A 29 -5.15 -13.92 13.50
CA ILE A 29 -4.63 -12.81 14.32
C ILE A 29 -3.54 -12.01 13.59
N LYS A 30 -2.61 -12.69 12.89
CA LYS A 30 -1.57 -12.00 12.09
C LYS A 30 -2.20 -11.17 10.96
N SER A 31 -3.13 -11.75 10.21
CA SER A 31 -3.80 -11.05 9.10
C SER A 31 -4.65 -9.85 9.56
N ILE A 32 -5.34 -9.95 10.71
CA ILE A 32 -6.09 -8.83 11.33
C ILE A 32 -5.15 -7.68 11.70
N ASN A 33 -4.01 -7.98 12.35
CA ASN A 33 -3.04 -6.94 12.72
C ASN A 33 -2.40 -6.27 11.50
N ILE A 34 -2.00 -7.06 10.49
CA ILE A 34 -1.47 -6.52 9.22
C ILE A 34 -2.52 -5.62 8.54
N CYS A 35 -3.77 -6.06 8.46
CA CYS A 35 -4.85 -5.28 7.87
C CYS A 35 -5.08 -3.95 8.63
N ARG A 36 -5.09 -3.99 9.96
CA ARG A 36 -5.25 -2.80 10.82
C ARG A 36 -4.10 -1.80 10.63
N SER A 37 -2.85 -2.26 10.64
CA SER A 37 -1.67 -1.41 10.43
C SER A 37 -1.64 -0.81 9.02
N ASN A 38 -2.03 -1.58 7.99
CA ASN A 38 -2.10 -1.08 6.62
C ASN A 38 -3.17 0.03 6.48
N CYS A 39 -4.36 -0.16 7.06
CA CYS A 39 -5.40 0.87 7.07
C CYS A 39 -4.96 2.15 7.80
N GLN A 40 -4.25 2.02 8.92
CA GLN A 40 -3.69 3.16 9.67
C GLN A 40 -2.61 3.89 8.86
N PHE A 41 -1.69 3.17 8.22
CA PHE A 41 -0.69 3.76 7.34
C PHE A 41 -1.34 4.48 6.15
N GLN A 42 -2.34 3.87 5.51
CA GLN A 42 -3.04 4.46 4.37
C GLN A 42 -3.74 5.76 4.76
N GLN A 43 -4.41 5.82 5.92
CA GLN A 43 -4.98 7.06 6.45
C GLN A 43 -3.91 8.14 6.69
N LEU A 44 -2.76 7.79 7.29
CA LEU A 44 -1.66 8.72 7.53
C LEU A 44 -1.06 9.24 6.20
N ALA A 45 -0.88 8.37 5.21
CA ALA A 45 -0.38 8.72 3.88
C ALA A 45 -1.34 9.64 3.12
N VAL A 46 -2.66 9.38 3.20
CA VAL A 46 -3.70 10.27 2.65
C VAL A 46 -3.58 11.67 3.26
N GLN A 47 -3.57 11.77 4.59
CA GLN A 47 -3.47 13.06 5.28
C GLN A 47 -2.18 13.80 4.93
N LYS A 48 -1.04 13.11 4.94
CA LYS A 48 0.26 13.71 4.63
C LYS A 48 0.39 14.13 3.17
N LEU A 49 -0.20 13.38 2.22
CA LEU A 49 -0.21 13.75 0.79
C LEU A 49 -1.12 14.96 0.52
N VAL A 50 -2.27 15.07 1.20
CA VAL A 50 -3.12 16.28 1.16
C VAL A 50 -2.34 17.49 1.70
N GLY A 51 -1.65 17.34 2.85
CA GLY A 51 -0.79 18.39 3.41
C GLY A 51 0.29 18.87 2.44
N ILE A 52 1.15 17.96 1.95
CA ILE A 52 2.21 18.25 0.96
C ILE A 52 1.69 19.09 -0.22
N VAL A 53 0.47 18.81 -0.67
CA VAL A 53 -0.16 19.49 -1.81
C VAL A 53 -0.75 20.85 -1.43
N CYS A 54 -1.47 20.95 -0.32
CA CYS A 54 -2.13 22.20 0.09
C CYS A 54 -1.13 23.23 0.64
N ASP A 55 -0.10 22.78 1.36
CA ASP A 55 1.01 23.61 1.85
C ASP A 55 1.80 24.25 0.68
N ALA A 56 1.88 23.55 -0.45
CA ALA A 56 2.62 23.96 -1.64
C ALA A 56 1.79 24.75 -2.66
N VAL A 57 0.45 24.63 -2.64
CA VAL A 57 -0.45 25.14 -3.69
C VAL A 57 -1.69 25.80 -3.08
N PRO A 58 -1.67 27.12 -2.85
CA PRO A 58 -2.82 27.87 -2.35
C PRO A 58 -4.07 27.65 -3.20
N GLY A 59 -5.18 27.27 -2.56
CA GLY A 59 -6.45 26.98 -3.24
C GLY A 59 -6.60 25.53 -3.77
N ALA A 60 -5.61 24.66 -3.59
CA ALA A 60 -5.72 23.25 -3.99
C ALA A 60 -6.68 22.44 -3.11
N ASP A 61 -6.96 22.89 -1.88
CA ASP A 61 -7.94 22.34 -0.92
C ASP A 61 -9.34 22.14 -1.54
N LYS A 62 -9.71 22.99 -2.48
CA LYS A 62 -11.00 22.95 -3.21
C LYS A 62 -11.12 21.76 -4.16
N PHE A 63 -9.99 21.15 -4.54
CA PHE A 63 -9.90 20.09 -5.54
C PHE A 63 -9.27 18.81 -4.99
N ILE A 64 -8.38 18.94 -3.99
CA ILE A 64 -7.60 17.88 -3.36
C ILE A 64 -8.09 17.75 -1.92
N SER A 65 -8.72 16.63 -1.60
CA SER A 65 -9.24 16.35 -0.27
C SER A 65 -8.93 14.92 0.17
N VAL A 66 -8.99 14.68 1.48
CA VAL A 66 -8.76 13.36 2.11
C VAL A 66 -9.51 12.25 1.38
N ASN A 67 -10.81 12.44 1.11
CA ASN A 67 -11.63 11.43 0.44
C ASN A 67 -11.21 11.20 -1.02
N ARG A 68 -10.84 12.24 -1.77
CA ARG A 68 -10.37 12.11 -3.16
C ARG A 68 -9.02 11.40 -3.24
N ILE A 69 -8.11 11.70 -2.31
CA ILE A 69 -6.80 11.04 -2.24
C ILE A 69 -6.93 9.59 -1.72
N ALA A 70 -7.84 9.31 -0.79
CA ALA A 70 -8.13 7.94 -0.35
C ALA A 70 -8.62 7.07 -1.53
N LEU A 71 -9.61 7.55 -2.29
CA LEU A 71 -10.11 6.86 -3.49
C LEU A 71 -9.05 6.68 -4.57
N PHE A 72 -8.13 7.64 -4.73
CA PHE A 72 -7.00 7.52 -5.66
C PHE A 72 -6.00 6.43 -5.22
N LEU A 73 -5.62 6.39 -3.93
CA LEU A 73 -4.75 5.33 -3.42
C LEU A 73 -5.43 3.96 -3.45
N GLU A 74 -6.73 3.88 -3.16
CA GLU A 74 -7.51 2.64 -3.29
C GLU A 74 -7.56 2.15 -4.75
N LEU A 75 -7.82 3.05 -5.71
CA LEU A 75 -7.82 2.73 -7.14
C LEU A 75 -6.44 2.19 -7.59
N LEU A 76 -5.35 2.81 -7.16
CA LEU A 76 -3.98 2.31 -7.40
C LEU A 76 -3.77 0.93 -6.76
N GLN A 77 -4.22 0.73 -5.53
CA GLN A 77 -4.09 -0.53 -4.80
C GLN A 77 -4.86 -1.67 -5.50
N GLN A 78 -6.12 -1.43 -5.87
CA GLN A 78 -6.97 -2.40 -6.58
C GLN A 78 -6.48 -2.74 -7.99
N LYS A 79 -5.97 -1.75 -8.76
CA LYS A 79 -5.59 -1.96 -10.18
C LYS A 79 -4.13 -2.35 -10.39
N LEU A 80 -3.24 -2.00 -9.47
CA LEU A 80 -1.78 -2.13 -9.66
C LEU A 80 -1.09 -2.85 -8.48
N ASN A 81 -1.82 -3.26 -7.43
CA ASN A 81 -1.25 -3.79 -6.20
C ASN A 81 -0.18 -2.84 -5.61
N LEU A 82 -0.57 -1.58 -5.37
CA LEU A 82 0.29 -0.53 -4.83
C LEU A 82 0.86 -0.93 -3.45
N ARG A 83 2.17 -0.83 -3.28
CA ARG A 83 2.88 -1.08 -2.01
C ARG A 83 3.07 0.18 -1.17
N ILE A 84 3.26 -0.01 0.13
CA ILE A 84 3.62 1.05 1.08
C ILE A 84 4.93 1.76 0.66
N GLU A 85 5.93 1.01 0.20
CA GLU A 85 7.18 1.53 -0.36
C GLU A 85 6.97 2.52 -1.51
N GLU A 86 5.99 2.23 -2.38
CA GLU A 86 5.67 3.02 -3.58
C GLU A 86 4.91 4.30 -3.21
N ILE A 87 4.05 4.25 -2.18
CA ILE A 87 3.41 5.43 -1.59
C ILE A 87 4.46 6.38 -1.01
N ILE A 88 5.38 5.86 -0.19
CA ILE A 88 6.47 6.65 0.42
C ILE A 88 7.36 7.26 -0.68
N THR A 89 7.73 6.48 -1.69
CA THR A 89 8.55 6.94 -2.82
C THR A 89 7.84 8.04 -3.61
N ALA A 90 6.54 7.92 -3.87
CA ALA A 90 5.77 8.93 -4.58
C ALA A 90 5.66 10.25 -3.78
N MET A 91 5.44 10.17 -2.47
CA MET A 91 5.40 11.33 -1.58
C MET A 91 6.76 12.04 -1.48
N GLU A 92 7.86 11.29 -1.48
CA GLU A 92 9.22 11.82 -1.46
C GLU A 92 9.59 12.50 -2.80
N LEU A 93 9.23 11.87 -3.93
CA LEU A 93 9.39 12.47 -5.27
C LEU A 93 8.61 13.79 -5.40
N LEU A 94 7.36 13.83 -4.89
CA LEU A 94 6.52 15.02 -4.92
C LEU A 94 7.10 16.15 -4.07
N GLN A 95 7.52 15.88 -2.83
CA GLN A 95 8.19 16.86 -1.97
C GLN A 95 9.48 17.40 -2.61
N ARG A 96 10.34 16.50 -3.12
CA ARG A 96 11.59 16.89 -3.80
C ARG A 96 11.35 17.74 -5.05
N PHE A 97 10.26 17.52 -5.78
CA PHE A 97 9.87 18.38 -6.89
C PHE A 97 9.45 19.76 -6.39
N ILE A 98 8.52 19.83 -5.41
CA ILE A 98 8.02 21.08 -4.82
C ILE A 98 9.18 21.96 -4.32
N SER A 99 10.06 21.42 -3.48
CA SER A 99 11.19 22.19 -2.93
C SER A 99 12.15 22.66 -4.02
N LYS A 100 12.35 21.88 -5.09
CA LYS A 100 13.20 22.29 -6.22
C LYS A 100 12.59 23.39 -7.10
N GLN A 101 11.25 23.49 -7.16
CA GLN A 101 10.59 24.63 -7.82
C GLN A 101 10.67 25.88 -6.95
N GLN A 102 10.40 25.75 -5.63
CA GLN A 102 10.48 26.85 -4.68
C GLN A 102 11.89 27.49 -4.61
N ILE A 103 12.96 26.68 -4.64
CA ILE A 103 14.35 27.17 -4.66
C ILE A 103 14.68 28.00 -5.92
N LYS A 104 13.92 27.83 -7.01
CA LYS A 104 14.13 28.53 -8.28
C LYS A 104 13.22 29.76 -8.49
N ASP A 105 12.25 29.98 -7.61
CA ASP A 105 11.07 30.84 -7.83
C ASP A 105 10.25 30.49 -9.09
N ASP A 106 10.41 29.25 -9.59
CA ASP A 106 9.67 28.71 -10.73
C ASP A 106 8.24 28.37 -10.28
N GLN A 107 7.31 29.33 -10.37
CA GLN A 107 5.87 29.13 -10.10
C GLN A 107 5.15 28.29 -11.19
N VAL A 108 5.73 27.13 -11.50
CA VAL A 108 5.21 26.11 -12.43
C VAL A 108 4.07 25.31 -11.79
N LEU A 109 4.12 25.07 -10.47
CA LEU A 109 3.11 24.30 -9.76
C LEU A 109 1.87 25.14 -9.46
N ARG A 110 0.69 24.69 -9.91
CA ARG A 110 -0.58 25.42 -9.84
C ARG A 110 -1.75 24.46 -9.62
N VAL A 111 -2.87 24.98 -9.12
CA VAL A 111 -4.11 24.20 -8.92
C VAL A 111 -4.56 23.46 -10.19
N SER A 112 -4.29 24.02 -11.37
CA SER A 112 -4.62 23.42 -12.68
C SER A 112 -3.75 22.22 -13.09
N ASN A 113 -2.56 22.02 -12.52
CA ASN A 113 -1.65 20.92 -12.88
C ASN A 113 -1.27 19.99 -11.71
N VAL A 114 -1.61 20.35 -10.46
CA VAL A 114 -1.23 19.56 -9.27
C VAL A 114 -1.78 18.13 -9.28
N GLY A 115 -2.99 17.91 -9.80
CA GLY A 115 -3.55 16.55 -9.98
C GLY A 115 -2.74 15.70 -10.96
N MET A 116 -2.26 16.29 -12.05
CA MET A 116 -1.37 15.62 -13.01
C MET A 116 0.00 15.32 -12.38
N LEU A 117 0.54 16.24 -11.58
CA LEU A 117 1.80 16.01 -10.88
C LEU A 117 1.71 14.85 -9.88
N ILE A 118 0.62 14.74 -9.11
CA ILE A 118 0.38 13.59 -8.22
C ILE A 118 0.38 12.28 -9.03
N ILE A 119 -0.35 12.23 -10.15
CA ILE A 119 -0.36 11.05 -11.04
C ILE A 119 1.07 10.71 -11.52
N VAL A 120 1.83 11.69 -11.98
CA VAL A 120 3.21 11.50 -12.45
C VAL A 120 4.13 11.02 -11.32
N SER A 121 4.05 11.57 -10.11
CA SER A 121 4.85 11.12 -8.96
C SER A 121 4.58 9.64 -8.60
N PHE A 122 3.32 9.18 -8.67
CA PHE A 122 2.98 7.77 -8.43
C PHE A 122 3.40 6.86 -9.59
N VAL A 123 3.24 7.30 -10.85
CA VAL A 123 3.74 6.56 -12.03
C VAL A 123 5.27 6.42 -12.00
N LEU A 124 5.99 7.46 -11.57
CA LEU A 124 7.44 7.41 -11.40
C LEU A 124 7.87 6.49 -10.24
N ALA A 125 7.19 6.53 -9.09
CA ALA A 125 7.46 5.58 -8.00
C ALA A 125 7.25 4.13 -8.45
N LEU A 126 6.14 3.83 -9.12
CA LEU A 126 5.85 2.52 -9.70
C LEU A 126 6.92 2.06 -10.72
N LYS A 127 7.51 3.01 -11.48
CA LYS A 127 8.61 2.75 -12.42
C LYS A 127 9.97 2.53 -11.73
N LEU A 128 10.20 3.13 -10.57
CA LEU A 128 11.47 3.02 -9.84
C LEU A 128 11.53 1.80 -8.92
N SER A 129 10.38 1.32 -8.43
CA SER A 129 10.32 0.26 -7.42
C SER A 129 10.05 -1.15 -7.97
N ARG A 130 9.90 -1.36 -9.29
CA ARG A 130 9.44 -2.64 -9.89
C ARG A 130 10.28 -3.07 -11.08
N ASP A 131 10.62 -4.37 -11.16
CA ASP A 131 11.34 -4.96 -12.31
C ASP A 131 10.46 -5.08 -13.57
N LYS A 132 9.14 -5.16 -13.38
CA LYS A 132 8.13 -5.26 -14.45
C LYS A 132 7.05 -4.21 -14.21
N ILE A 133 6.98 -3.22 -15.11
CA ILE A 133 6.13 -2.05 -14.96
C ILE A 133 5.17 -1.97 -16.15
N PRO A 134 3.88 -1.65 -15.97
CA PRO A 134 2.99 -1.30 -17.06
C PRO A 134 3.53 -0.12 -17.89
N ASN A 135 3.26 -0.12 -19.20
CA ASN A 135 3.65 1.00 -20.06
C ASN A 135 2.75 2.23 -19.84
N ASN A 136 3.18 3.40 -20.34
CA ASN A 136 2.46 4.67 -20.19
C ASN A 136 1.02 4.65 -20.74
N ARG A 137 0.68 3.77 -21.69
CA ARG A 137 -0.69 3.63 -22.20
C ARG A 137 -1.63 3.04 -21.16
N VAL A 138 -1.16 2.13 -20.30
CA VAL A 138 -1.96 1.57 -19.20
C VAL A 138 -2.31 2.67 -18.20
N PHE A 139 -1.34 3.49 -17.80
CA PHE A 139 -1.57 4.62 -16.90
C PHE A 139 -2.44 5.72 -17.54
N ALA A 140 -2.20 6.05 -18.81
CA ALA A 140 -3.03 7.01 -19.57
C ALA A 140 -4.51 6.61 -19.56
N ASN A 141 -4.79 5.36 -19.93
CA ASN A 141 -6.15 4.79 -19.94
C ASN A 141 -6.75 4.72 -18.52
N MET A 142 -5.95 4.41 -17.50
CA MET A 142 -6.40 4.26 -16.11
C MET A 142 -6.84 5.59 -15.46
N PHE A 143 -6.17 6.69 -15.78
CA PHE A 143 -6.48 8.02 -15.22
C PHE A 143 -7.26 8.92 -16.19
N GLY A 144 -7.55 8.46 -17.41
CA GLY A 144 -8.21 9.27 -18.44
C GLY A 144 -7.36 10.43 -18.96
N VAL A 145 -6.02 10.35 -18.85
CA VAL A 145 -5.10 11.43 -19.23
C VAL A 145 -4.46 11.17 -20.61
N PRO A 146 -4.16 12.21 -21.41
CA PRO A 146 -3.42 12.06 -22.65
C PRO A 146 -2.07 11.38 -22.43
N ILE A 147 -1.71 10.39 -23.24
CA ILE A 147 -0.43 9.66 -23.11
C ILE A 147 0.79 10.58 -23.24
N VAL A 148 0.66 11.68 -23.98
CA VAL A 148 1.70 12.72 -24.13
C VAL A 148 2.00 13.47 -22.82
N ASN A 149 1.15 13.37 -21.80
CA ASN A 149 1.40 13.95 -20.47
C ASN A 149 2.19 12.99 -19.54
N LEU A 150 2.48 11.75 -19.98
CA LEU A 150 3.14 10.71 -19.18
C LEU A 150 4.48 10.22 -19.78
N ASN A 151 4.79 10.63 -21.01
CA ASN A 151 6.01 10.30 -21.75
C ASN A 151 7.11 11.32 -21.46
#